data_AF-A0A3A4JVW0-F1
#
_entry.id   AF-A0A3A4JVW0-F1
#
_cell.length_a   1.000
_cell.length_b   1.000
_cell.length_c   1.000
_cell.angle_alpha   90.00
_cell.angle_beta   90.00
_cell.angle_gamma   90.00
#
_symmetry.space_group_name_H-M   'P 1'
#
loop_
_entity.id
_entity.type
_entity.pdbx_description
1 polymer ?
#
loop_
_entity_poly.entity_id
_entity_poly.type
_entity_poly.pdbx_seq_one_letter_code
_entity_poly.pdbx_strand_id
1 'polypeptide(L)'
;MDFIAYSDTEPKYLDPEEKKRAVEMSASVGGISLACAIAAKASRKEKFVYGIAKYAFSISLFSIPGVDLEPSARHIPIFRLPDDHIKLSHAIISAYSAIEELGLEIRASSKKPSKIKDQWNPAVKSDLEQRLMKAKININENMLWMRRGTRTKIERKKSPPISTKAPWAGGLQIRDCDINLIEAISLAHWLRSHVASHKTKDLTKVISPYDVINVQHLARRLLLEILGFWKFLSKE
;
A
#
# COMPACT_ATOMS: atom_id res chain seq x y z
N MET A 1 28.67 -20.57 13.83
CA MET A 1 28.14 -20.99 12.52
C MET A 1 27.20 -19.88 12.14
N ASP A 2 27.75 -18.89 11.47
CA ASP A 2 27.16 -17.55 11.42
C ASP A 2 26.28 -17.45 10.18
N PHE A 3 24.99 -17.24 10.40
CA PHE A 3 24.02 -17.14 9.34
C PHE A 3 24.24 -15.83 8.58
N ILE A 4 24.63 -15.94 7.31
CA ILE A 4 24.74 -14.83 6.38
C ILE A 4 23.31 -14.39 6.01
N ALA A 5 22.75 -13.54 6.86
CA ALA A 5 21.68 -12.64 6.52
C ALA A 5 22.10 -11.27 7.05
N TYR A 6 22.97 -10.58 6.29
CA TYR A 6 23.41 -9.19 6.47
C TYR A 6 23.65 -8.77 7.93
N SER A 7 24.83 -9.11 8.45
CA SER A 7 25.36 -8.48 9.67
C SER A 7 25.95 -7.12 9.27
N ASP A 8 25.71 -6.06 10.06
CA ASP A 8 26.33 -4.72 9.88
C ASP A 8 27.88 -4.76 9.90
N THR A 9 28.46 -5.92 10.24
CA THR A 9 29.89 -6.19 10.12
C THR A 9 30.20 -7.07 8.90
N GLU A 10 30.98 -6.53 7.96
CA GLU A 10 31.47 -7.27 6.82
C GLU A 10 32.36 -8.45 7.26
N PRO A 11 32.24 -9.64 6.62
CA PRO A 11 33.13 -10.75 6.92
C PRO A 11 34.56 -10.41 6.46
N LYS A 12 35.49 -10.32 7.42
CA LYS A 12 36.89 -9.92 7.19
C LYS A 12 37.71 -10.93 6.39
N TYR A 13 37.17 -12.13 6.14
CA TYR A 13 37.88 -13.26 5.53
C TYR A 13 37.64 -13.42 4.02
N LEU A 14 36.76 -12.62 3.41
CA LEU A 14 36.46 -12.70 1.98
C LEU A 14 37.48 -11.89 1.16
N ASP A 15 38.02 -12.54 0.13
CA ASP A 15 38.96 -11.94 -0.81
C ASP A 15 38.28 -10.82 -1.65
N PRO A 16 38.96 -9.70 -1.97
CA PRO A 16 38.36 -8.59 -2.70
C PRO A 16 37.83 -8.95 -4.10
N GLU A 17 38.41 -9.93 -4.80
CA GLU A 17 37.89 -10.36 -6.11
C GLU A 17 36.65 -11.24 -5.98
N GLU A 18 36.62 -12.11 -4.96
CA GLU A 18 35.43 -12.91 -4.64
C GLU A 18 34.25 -12.02 -4.21
N LYS A 19 34.53 -10.92 -3.48
CA LYS A 19 33.53 -9.89 -3.15
C LYS A 19 32.94 -9.25 -4.40
N LYS A 20 33.80 -8.85 -5.34
CA LYS A 20 33.38 -8.22 -6.59
C LYS A 20 32.53 -9.17 -7.44
N ARG A 21 32.93 -10.44 -7.53
CA ARG A 21 32.14 -11.49 -8.18
C ARG A 21 30.81 -11.78 -7.50
N ALA A 22 30.74 -11.79 -6.16
CA ALA A 22 29.49 -12.01 -5.43
C ALA A 22 28.49 -10.85 -5.63
N VAL A 23 28.99 -9.61 -5.71
CA VAL A 23 28.19 -8.42 -6.01
C VAL A 23 27.73 -8.43 -7.49
N GLU A 24 28.60 -8.83 -8.42
CA GLU A 24 28.28 -8.96 -9.85
C GLU A 24 27.34 -10.16 -10.14
N MET A 25 27.47 -11.27 -9.42
CA MET A 25 26.55 -12.43 -9.47
C MET A 25 25.26 -12.21 -8.69
N SER A 26 25.17 -11.17 -7.86
CA SER A 26 23.92 -10.72 -7.22
C SER A 26 22.99 -10.01 -8.22
N ALA A 27 22.96 -10.49 -9.46
CA ALA A 27 21.88 -10.22 -10.40
C ALA A 27 20.62 -10.96 -9.89
N SER A 28 19.84 -10.25 -9.05
CA SER A 28 18.44 -10.52 -8.71
C SER A 28 18.13 -11.84 -7.96
N VAL A 29 18.75 -12.02 -6.79
CA VAL A 29 18.27 -12.94 -5.72
C VAL A 29 18.03 -12.19 -4.39
N GLY A 30 18.36 -10.90 -4.31
CA GLY A 30 18.35 -10.09 -3.09
C GLY A 30 16.99 -10.04 -2.36
N GLY A 31 15.89 -10.23 -3.08
CA GLY A 31 14.54 -10.26 -2.51
C GLY A 31 14.22 -11.54 -1.71
N ILE A 32 14.89 -12.67 -1.98
CA ILE A 32 14.52 -13.97 -1.37
C ILE A 32 14.87 -13.98 0.11
N SER A 33 16.09 -13.58 0.48
CA SER A 33 16.52 -13.53 1.88
C SER A 33 15.64 -12.57 2.70
N LEU A 34 15.30 -11.41 2.14
CA LEU A 34 14.38 -10.46 2.76
C LEU A 34 12.97 -11.05 2.89
N ALA A 35 12.46 -11.71 1.86
CA ALA A 35 11.15 -12.38 1.90
C ALA A 35 11.11 -13.49 2.96
N CYS A 36 12.16 -14.30 3.07
CA CYS A 36 12.32 -15.31 4.11
C CYS A 36 12.35 -14.68 5.51
N ALA A 37 13.05 -13.56 5.69
CA ALA A 37 13.08 -12.85 6.97
C ALA A 37 11.70 -12.27 7.35
N ILE A 38 10.99 -11.68 6.39
CA ILE A 38 9.59 -11.23 6.56
C ILE A 38 8.69 -12.40 6.95
N ALA A 39 8.78 -13.51 6.22
CA ALA A 39 7.98 -14.71 6.45
C ALA A 39 8.27 -15.32 7.83
N ALA A 40 9.54 -15.46 8.22
CA ALA A 40 9.96 -15.98 9.52
C ALA A 40 9.48 -15.11 10.69
N LYS A 41 9.39 -13.79 10.50
CA LYS A 41 8.84 -12.88 11.51
C LYS A 41 7.31 -12.95 11.57
N ALA A 42 6.66 -13.00 10.42
CA ALA A 42 5.20 -13.05 10.31
C ALA A 42 4.61 -14.38 10.81
N SER A 43 5.29 -15.51 10.55
CA SER A 43 4.83 -16.86 10.92
C SER A 43 4.59 -17.06 12.42
N ARG A 44 5.17 -16.19 13.26
CA ARG A 44 5.00 -16.22 14.72
C ARG A 44 3.64 -15.72 15.18
N LYS A 45 2.86 -15.04 14.33
CA LYS A 45 1.54 -14.51 14.68
C LYS A 45 0.55 -14.72 13.53
N GLU A 46 -0.52 -15.45 13.81
CA GLU A 46 -1.57 -15.78 12.85
C GLU A 46 -2.14 -14.56 12.12
N LYS A 47 -2.37 -13.45 12.84
CA LYS A 47 -2.82 -12.18 12.23
C LYS A 47 -1.89 -11.68 11.10
N PHE A 48 -0.58 -11.90 11.21
CA PHE A 48 0.36 -11.49 10.17
C PHE A 48 0.37 -12.46 9.00
N VAL A 49 0.23 -13.76 9.28
CA VAL A 49 0.08 -14.79 8.25
C VAL A 49 -1.15 -14.50 7.39
N TYR A 50 -2.32 -14.29 7.99
CA TYR A 50 -3.52 -13.93 7.24
C TYR A 50 -3.42 -12.55 6.58
N GLY A 51 -2.80 -11.56 7.23
CA GLY A 51 -2.59 -10.24 6.64
C GLY A 51 -1.77 -10.32 5.36
N ILE A 52 -0.67 -11.08 5.37
CA ILE A 52 0.16 -11.33 4.19
C ILE A 52 -0.60 -12.14 3.14
N ALA A 53 -1.32 -13.19 3.52
CA ALA A 53 -2.07 -14.01 2.59
C ALA A 53 -3.17 -13.20 1.85
N LYS A 54 -3.92 -12.34 2.56
CA LYS A 54 -4.91 -11.44 1.97
C LYS A 54 -4.28 -10.41 1.03
N TYR A 55 -3.12 -9.88 1.41
CA TYR A 55 -2.36 -8.97 0.54
C TYR A 55 -1.86 -9.68 -0.72
N ALA A 56 -1.25 -10.86 -0.58
CA ALA A 56 -0.80 -11.68 -1.71
C ALA A 56 -1.96 -12.05 -2.65
N PHE A 57 -3.13 -12.38 -2.09
CA PHE A 57 -4.33 -12.62 -2.88
C PHE A 57 -4.76 -11.37 -3.67
N SER A 58 -4.72 -10.18 -3.07
CA SER A 58 -4.97 -8.93 -3.78
C SER A 58 -4.04 -8.75 -4.98
N ILE A 59 -2.75 -8.98 -4.78
CA ILE A 59 -1.72 -8.88 -5.84
C ILE A 59 -1.97 -9.92 -6.95
N SER A 60 -2.40 -11.14 -6.59
CA SER A 60 -2.72 -12.19 -7.56
C SER A 60 -3.91 -11.87 -8.46
N LEU A 61 -4.86 -11.05 -7.97
CA LEU A 61 -6.01 -10.60 -8.74
C LEU A 61 -5.64 -9.49 -9.71
N PHE A 62 -4.76 -8.57 -9.28
CA PHE A 62 -4.30 -7.47 -10.09
C PHE A 62 -2.97 -6.91 -9.56
N SER A 63 -1.99 -6.79 -10.44
CA SER A 63 -0.70 -6.17 -10.16
C SER A 63 -0.23 -5.39 -11.38
N ILE A 64 0.43 -4.25 -11.13
CA ILE A 64 1.12 -3.47 -12.17
C ILE A 64 2.62 -3.52 -11.90
N PRO A 65 3.46 -3.86 -12.89
CA PRO A 65 4.90 -3.75 -12.76
C PRO A 65 5.33 -2.34 -12.34
N GLY A 66 6.35 -2.22 -11.49
CA GLY A 66 6.83 -0.92 -11.00
C GLY A 66 7.22 0.04 -12.14
N VAL A 67 7.79 -0.50 -13.22
CA VAL A 67 8.18 0.28 -14.41
C VAL A 67 7.00 0.99 -15.10
N ASP A 68 5.80 0.42 -15.01
CA ASP A 68 4.57 1.03 -15.56
C ASP A 68 3.96 2.08 -14.61
N LEU A 69 4.49 2.17 -13.39
CA LEU A 69 4.13 3.18 -12.39
C LEU A 69 5.12 4.35 -12.38
N GLU A 70 6.20 4.30 -13.15
CA GLU A 70 7.13 5.43 -13.29
C GLU A 70 6.41 6.67 -13.84
N PRO A 71 6.82 7.89 -13.46
CA PRO A 71 6.20 9.11 -13.99
C PRO A 71 6.32 9.24 -15.52
N SER A 72 7.37 8.67 -16.12
CA SER A 72 7.57 8.66 -17.58
C SER A 72 6.71 7.60 -18.30
N ALA A 73 6.13 6.65 -17.56
CA ALA A 73 5.34 5.58 -18.14
C ALA A 73 4.00 6.08 -18.69
N ARG A 74 3.48 5.38 -19.70
CA ARG A 74 2.19 5.70 -20.31
C ARG A 74 1.07 5.51 -19.28
N HIS A 75 0.11 6.44 -19.27
CA HIS A 75 -1.09 6.31 -18.45
C HIS A 75 -1.86 5.01 -18.78
N ILE A 76 -2.15 4.23 -17.73
CA ILE A 76 -2.94 3.01 -17.82
C ILE A 76 -4.43 3.40 -17.75
N PRO A 77 -5.22 3.15 -18.81
CA PRO A 77 -6.61 3.57 -18.87
C PRO A 77 -7.49 2.74 -17.94
N ILE A 78 -8.70 3.25 -17.69
CA ILE A 78 -9.77 2.48 -17.05
C ILE A 78 -10.17 1.34 -17.98
N PHE A 79 -10.24 0.12 -17.45
CA PHE A 79 -10.68 -1.04 -18.20
C PHE A 79 -12.17 -0.98 -18.52
N ARG A 80 -12.56 -1.53 -19.68
CA ARG A 80 -13.95 -1.50 -20.15
C ARG A 80 -14.72 -2.78 -19.86
N LEU A 81 -14.02 -3.89 -19.66
CA LEU A 81 -14.64 -5.20 -19.50
C LEU A 81 -15.17 -5.37 -18.07
N PRO A 82 -16.39 -5.92 -17.89
CA PRO A 82 -16.94 -6.19 -16.57
C PRO A 82 -16.04 -7.07 -15.69
N ASP A 83 -15.39 -8.07 -16.29
CA ASP A 83 -14.48 -8.98 -15.57
C ASP A 83 -13.33 -8.23 -14.89
N ASP A 84 -12.78 -7.22 -15.56
CA ASP A 84 -11.75 -6.37 -14.99
C ASP A 84 -12.30 -5.54 -13.82
N HIS A 85 -13.53 -5.01 -13.93
CA HIS A 85 -14.16 -4.27 -12.83
C HIS A 85 -14.32 -5.14 -11.59
N ILE A 86 -14.68 -6.42 -11.75
CA ILE A 86 -14.79 -7.38 -10.66
C ILE A 86 -13.40 -7.69 -10.09
N LYS A 87 -12.40 -7.98 -10.93
CA LYS A 87 -11.01 -8.21 -10.48
C LYS A 87 -10.45 -7.04 -9.67
N LEU A 88 -10.57 -5.80 -10.19
CA LEU A 88 -10.11 -4.60 -9.49
C LEU A 88 -10.86 -4.38 -8.17
N SER A 89 -12.16 -4.64 -8.14
CA SER A 89 -12.97 -4.53 -6.91
C SER A 89 -12.49 -5.52 -5.85
N HIS A 90 -12.32 -6.80 -6.22
CA HIS A 90 -11.83 -7.81 -5.29
C HIS A 90 -10.38 -7.59 -4.87
N ALA A 91 -9.54 -7.00 -5.73
CA ALA A 91 -8.19 -6.59 -5.36
C ALA A 91 -8.22 -5.51 -4.27
N ILE A 92 -9.07 -4.47 -4.42
CA ILE A 92 -9.25 -3.43 -3.38
C ILE A 92 -9.78 -4.04 -2.07
N ILE A 93 -10.80 -4.90 -2.15
CA ILE A 93 -11.37 -5.57 -0.97
C ILE A 93 -10.30 -6.36 -0.24
N SER A 94 -9.55 -7.20 -0.96
CA SER A 94 -8.55 -8.08 -0.36
C SER A 94 -7.38 -7.29 0.25
N ALA A 95 -6.93 -6.22 -0.42
CA ALA A 95 -5.89 -5.35 0.13
C ALA A 95 -6.35 -4.63 1.39
N TYR A 96 -7.58 -4.09 1.40
CA TYR A 96 -8.11 -3.46 2.62
C TYR A 96 -8.36 -4.47 3.74
N SER A 97 -8.79 -5.69 3.41
CA SER A 97 -8.97 -6.74 4.41
C SER A 97 -7.66 -7.22 5.04
N ALA A 98 -6.52 -7.02 4.39
CA ALA A 98 -5.21 -7.15 5.05
C ALA A 98 -5.02 -6.07 6.13
N ILE A 99 -5.47 -4.83 5.90
CA ILE A 99 -5.42 -3.72 6.88
C ILE A 99 -6.35 -4.02 8.06
N GLU A 100 -7.54 -4.57 7.80
CA GLU A 100 -8.49 -5.01 8.84
C GLU A 100 -7.90 -6.15 9.71
N GLU A 101 -7.19 -7.10 9.09
CA GLU A 101 -6.52 -8.19 9.82
C GLU A 101 -5.45 -7.68 10.79
N LEU A 102 -4.77 -6.58 10.43
CA LEU A 102 -3.80 -5.92 11.30
C LEU A 102 -4.45 -5.14 12.44
N GLY A 103 -5.77 -4.95 12.41
CA GLY A 103 -6.51 -4.12 13.35
C GLY A 103 -6.25 -2.64 13.16
N LEU A 104 -6.01 -2.19 11.92
CA LEU A 104 -5.68 -0.81 11.54
C LEU A 104 -6.76 -0.12 10.69
N GLU A 105 -7.94 -0.72 10.63
CA GLU A 105 -9.13 -0.19 9.97
C GLU A 105 -9.76 0.99 10.72
N ILE A 106 -10.63 1.73 10.03
CA ILE A 106 -11.44 2.77 10.66
C ILE A 106 -12.66 2.11 11.31
N ARG A 107 -12.71 2.15 12.63
CA ARG A 107 -13.84 1.66 13.43
C ARG A 107 -14.88 2.77 13.59
N ALA A 108 -15.68 2.96 12.53
CA ALA A 108 -16.80 3.89 12.54
C ALA A 108 -18.12 3.14 12.37
N SER A 109 -19.18 3.69 12.95
CA SER A 109 -20.55 3.19 12.83
C SER A 109 -21.52 4.36 12.61
N SER A 110 -22.79 4.06 12.34
CA SER A 110 -23.83 5.11 12.28
C SER A 110 -23.94 5.92 13.57
N LYS A 111 -23.70 5.28 14.73
CA LYS A 111 -23.70 5.92 16.05
C LYS A 111 -22.40 6.66 16.36
N LYS A 112 -21.27 6.23 15.78
CA LYS A 112 -19.95 6.84 15.94
C LYS A 112 -19.31 7.06 14.56
N PRO A 113 -19.76 8.07 13.80
CA PRO A 113 -19.30 8.28 12.42
C PRO A 113 -17.83 8.72 12.41
N SER A 114 -17.12 8.42 11.32
CA SER A 114 -15.72 8.81 11.15
C SER A 114 -15.54 10.33 11.00
N LYS A 115 -16.52 11.01 10.41
CA LYS A 115 -16.54 12.48 10.25
C LYS A 115 -17.86 13.06 10.73
N ILE A 116 -17.81 14.23 11.36
CA ILE A 116 -18.94 15.03 11.83
C ILE A 116 -18.77 16.40 11.18
N LYS A 117 -19.74 16.83 10.35
CA LYS A 117 -19.68 18.10 9.59
C LYS A 117 -18.34 18.27 8.84
N ASP A 118 -17.95 17.22 8.10
CA ASP A 118 -16.69 17.12 7.33
C ASP A 118 -15.37 17.15 8.11
N GLN A 119 -15.43 17.32 9.44
CA GLN A 119 -14.27 17.20 10.32
C GLN A 119 -14.17 15.80 10.90
N TRP A 120 -12.95 15.35 11.22
CA TRP A 120 -12.76 14.06 11.89
C TRP A 120 -13.48 14.01 13.22
N ASN A 121 -14.16 12.91 13.50
CA ASN A 121 -14.61 12.60 14.84
C ASN A 121 -13.37 12.36 15.72
N PRO A 122 -13.09 13.20 16.74
CA PRO A 122 -11.87 13.10 17.54
C PRO A 122 -11.71 11.73 18.20
N ALA A 123 -12.81 11.13 18.64
CA ALA A 123 -12.80 9.83 19.30
C ALA A 123 -12.55 8.64 18.35
N VAL A 124 -12.75 8.82 17.03
CA VAL A 124 -12.40 7.80 16.02
C VAL A 124 -10.96 8.01 15.57
N LYS A 125 -10.56 9.26 15.33
CA LYS A 125 -9.22 9.62 14.89
C LYS A 125 -8.18 9.22 15.95
N SER A 126 -8.41 9.59 17.21
CA SER A 126 -7.49 9.28 18.32
C SER A 126 -7.33 7.78 18.54
N ASP A 127 -8.43 7.00 18.44
CA ASP A 127 -8.36 5.53 18.52
C ASP A 127 -7.47 4.94 17.41
N LEU A 128 -7.64 5.41 16.17
CA LEU A 128 -6.82 4.96 15.04
C LEU A 128 -5.35 5.35 15.23
N GLU A 129 -5.06 6.60 15.61
CA GLU A 129 -3.70 7.08 15.90
C GLU A 129 -3.04 6.24 16.99
N GLN A 130 -3.74 5.96 18.09
CA GLN A 130 -3.23 5.11 19.17
C GLN A 130 -2.90 3.69 18.69
N ARG A 131 -3.77 3.09 17.85
CA ARG A 131 -3.51 1.76 17.28
C ARG A 131 -2.30 1.76 16.34
N LEU A 132 -2.17 2.77 15.49
CA LEU A 132 -1.03 2.93 14.59
C LEU A 132 0.29 3.12 15.38
N MET A 133 0.29 4.01 16.36
CA MET A 133 1.46 4.26 17.23
C MET A 133 1.85 3.02 18.04
N LYS A 134 0.87 2.30 18.61
CA LYS A 134 1.11 1.03 19.33
C LYS A 134 1.70 -0.04 18.41
N ALA A 135 1.35 -0.02 17.14
CA ALA A 135 1.91 -0.89 16.11
C ALA A 135 3.27 -0.41 15.56
N LYS A 136 3.83 0.67 16.13
CA LYS A 136 5.11 1.30 15.75
C LYS A 136 5.13 1.87 14.32
N ILE A 137 3.97 2.31 13.83
CA ILE A 137 3.83 2.96 12.53
C ILE A 137 4.05 4.47 12.67
N ASN A 138 4.85 5.04 11.78
CA ASN A 138 5.09 6.47 11.66
C ASN A 138 3.94 7.17 10.95
N ILE A 139 3.06 7.79 11.74
CA ILE A 139 1.89 8.53 11.24
C ILE A 139 2.21 9.87 10.59
N ASN A 140 3.43 10.39 10.81
CA ASN A 140 3.87 11.70 10.29
C ASN A 140 4.45 11.60 8.88
N GLU A 141 4.82 10.41 8.45
CA GLU A 141 5.32 10.17 7.10
C GLU A 141 4.15 10.06 6.14
N ASN A 142 4.09 11.00 5.19
CA ASN A 142 3.09 10.99 4.13
C ASN A 142 3.28 9.79 3.20
N MET A 143 2.25 9.48 2.44
CA MET A 143 2.27 8.45 1.42
C MET A 143 1.97 9.06 0.06
N LEU A 144 2.73 8.65 -0.95
CA LEU A 144 2.42 8.94 -2.34
C LEU A 144 1.08 8.31 -2.73
N TRP A 145 0.17 9.14 -3.21
CA TRP A 145 -1.12 8.74 -3.74
C TRP A 145 -1.18 9.03 -5.24
N MET A 146 -1.19 7.97 -6.04
CA MET A 146 -1.16 8.03 -7.50
C MET A 146 -2.51 8.52 -8.03
N ARG A 147 -2.48 9.52 -8.90
CA ARG A 147 -3.66 10.12 -9.53
C ARG A 147 -3.32 10.46 -10.97
N ARG A 148 -3.56 9.51 -11.86
CA ARG A 148 -3.20 9.66 -13.27
C ARG A 148 -4.42 9.60 -14.19
N GLY A 149 -4.32 10.28 -15.33
CA GLY A 149 -5.40 10.47 -16.29
C GLY A 149 -6.46 11.48 -15.83
N THR A 150 -7.59 11.46 -16.55
CA THR A 150 -8.73 12.34 -16.31
C THR A 150 -9.41 12.06 -14.98
N ARG A 151 -9.95 13.10 -14.33
CA ARG A 151 -10.69 12.96 -13.08
C ARG A 151 -11.89 12.00 -13.24
N THR A 152 -11.87 10.91 -12.48
CA THR A 152 -12.92 9.89 -12.50
C THR A 152 -14.13 10.32 -11.67
N LYS A 153 -15.26 9.59 -11.79
CA LYS A 153 -16.43 9.82 -10.91
C LYS A 153 -16.10 9.52 -9.44
N ILE A 154 -15.18 8.58 -9.18
CA ILE A 154 -14.67 8.24 -7.84
C ILE A 154 -13.99 9.48 -7.26
N GLU A 155 -13.04 10.07 -7.99
CA GLU A 155 -12.30 11.25 -7.53
C GLU A 155 -13.21 12.46 -7.29
N ARG A 156 -14.22 12.66 -8.15
CA ARG A 156 -15.22 13.73 -7.97
C ARG A 156 -16.06 13.54 -6.71
N LYS A 157 -16.38 12.30 -6.34
CA LYS A 157 -17.16 12.01 -5.12
C LYS A 157 -16.32 12.09 -3.86
N LYS A 158 -15.07 11.63 -3.91
CA LYS A 158 -14.15 11.71 -2.77
C LYS A 158 -12.74 11.96 -3.27
N SER A 159 -12.35 13.23 -3.31
CA SER A 159 -11.00 13.63 -3.64
C SER A 159 -10.07 13.40 -2.44
N PRO A 160 -8.82 12.98 -2.67
CA PRO A 160 -7.83 12.91 -1.61
C PRO A 160 -7.54 14.31 -1.07
N PRO A 161 -7.43 14.50 0.26
CA PRO A 161 -6.96 15.75 0.83
C PRO A 161 -5.46 15.85 0.58
N ILE A 162 -5.09 16.72 -0.36
CA ILE A 162 -3.72 16.87 -0.84
C ILE A 162 -2.91 17.58 0.25
N SER A 163 -1.83 16.96 0.71
CA SER A 163 -0.80 17.63 1.52
C SER A 163 0.15 18.41 0.61
N THR A 164 0.76 17.71 -0.33
CA THR A 164 1.79 18.26 -1.23
C THR A 164 1.66 17.60 -2.60
N LYS A 165 1.94 18.34 -3.68
CA LYS A 165 2.02 17.75 -5.02
C LYS A 165 3.34 17.00 -5.17
N ALA A 166 3.33 15.85 -5.84
CA ALA A 166 4.58 15.17 -6.14
C ALA A 166 5.47 16.05 -7.05
N PRO A 167 6.82 16.00 -6.96
CA PRO A 167 7.71 16.83 -7.78
C PRO A 167 7.53 16.64 -9.28
N TRP A 168 7.18 15.42 -9.71
CA TRP A 168 6.89 15.08 -11.11
C TRP A 168 5.43 15.31 -11.51
N ALA A 169 4.59 15.81 -10.61
CA ALA A 169 3.21 16.13 -10.95
C ALA A 169 3.19 17.37 -11.86
N GLY A 170 3.12 17.13 -13.17
CA GLY A 170 3.06 18.15 -14.20
C GLY A 170 2.05 17.77 -15.29
N GLY A 171 1.29 18.77 -15.77
CA GLY A 171 0.34 18.60 -16.87
C GLY A 171 -1.01 17.99 -16.49
N LEU A 172 -1.79 17.60 -17.51
CA LEU A 172 -3.17 17.12 -17.34
C LEU A 172 -3.27 15.65 -16.91
N GLN A 173 -2.21 14.86 -17.12
CA GLN A 173 -2.25 13.40 -16.97
C GLN A 173 -1.62 12.87 -15.68
N ILE A 174 -0.72 13.60 -15.00
CA ILE A 174 -0.09 13.13 -13.76
C ILE A 174 -0.36 14.15 -12.66
N ARG A 175 -1.13 13.73 -11.66
CA ARG A 175 -1.64 14.58 -10.56
C ARG A 175 -1.36 13.93 -9.20
N ASP A 176 -0.34 13.07 -9.18
CA ASP A 176 0.15 12.36 -8.01
C ASP A 176 0.43 13.34 -6.87
N CYS A 177 0.13 12.93 -5.64
CA CYS A 177 0.25 13.80 -4.49
C CYS A 177 0.52 13.02 -3.22
N ASP A 178 1.14 13.67 -2.26
CA ASP A 178 1.29 13.15 -0.92
C ASP A 178 0.04 13.39 -0.09
N ILE A 179 -0.35 12.37 0.67
CA ILE A 179 -1.44 12.44 1.64
C ILE A 179 -0.99 11.89 2.99
N ASN A 180 -1.61 12.38 4.06
CA ASN A 180 -1.39 11.84 5.39
C ASN A 180 -1.92 10.39 5.48
N LEU A 181 -1.24 9.55 6.26
CA LEU A 181 -1.57 8.14 6.44
C LEU A 181 -3.02 7.90 6.89
N ILE A 182 -3.56 8.72 7.79
CA ILE A 182 -4.94 8.59 8.29
C ILE A 182 -5.95 8.83 7.16
N GLU A 183 -5.67 9.81 6.30
CA GLU A 183 -6.50 10.09 5.14
C GLU A 183 -6.37 8.99 4.08
N ALA A 184 -5.18 8.40 3.90
CA ALA A 184 -4.98 7.23 3.04
C ALA A 184 -5.86 6.05 3.48
N ILE A 185 -5.87 5.73 4.78
CA ILE A 185 -6.73 4.69 5.36
C ILE A 185 -8.22 5.02 5.16
N SER A 186 -8.60 6.29 5.30
CA SER A 186 -9.98 6.78 5.07
C SER A 186 -10.45 6.68 3.63
N LEU A 187 -9.56 6.95 2.68
CA LEU A 187 -9.83 6.79 1.26
C LEU A 187 -9.94 5.32 0.90
N ALA A 188 -9.00 4.49 1.37
CA ALA A 188 -9.01 3.05 1.14
C ALA A 188 -10.28 2.39 1.73
N HIS A 189 -10.69 2.80 2.94
CA HIS A 189 -11.95 2.37 3.56
C HIS A 189 -13.14 2.73 2.68
N TRP A 190 -13.20 3.97 2.19
CA TRP A 190 -14.30 4.42 1.36
C TRP A 190 -14.34 3.71 0.00
N LEU A 191 -13.19 3.50 -0.64
CA LEU A 191 -13.05 2.71 -1.86
C LEU A 191 -13.60 1.30 -1.64
N ARG A 192 -13.17 0.63 -0.56
CA ARG A 192 -13.70 -0.69 -0.20
C ARG A 192 -15.21 -0.64 -0.02
N SER A 193 -15.75 0.18 0.88
CA SER A 193 -17.17 0.10 1.27
C SER A 193 -18.15 0.65 0.24
N HIS A 194 -17.78 1.70 -0.50
CA HIS A 194 -18.72 2.43 -1.36
C HIS A 194 -18.56 2.11 -2.85
N VAL A 195 -17.37 1.69 -3.28
CA VAL A 195 -17.03 1.47 -4.69
C VAL A 195 -16.89 -0.01 -5.01
N ALA A 196 -16.04 -0.73 -4.26
CA ALA A 196 -15.69 -2.11 -4.55
C ALA A 196 -16.67 -3.13 -3.92
N SER A 197 -17.17 -2.86 -2.72
CA SER A 197 -18.10 -3.77 -2.03
C SER A 197 -19.55 -3.62 -2.52
N HIS A 198 -20.33 -4.67 -2.31
CA HIS A 198 -21.74 -4.81 -2.67
C HIS A 198 -21.98 -4.99 -4.17
N LYS A 199 -23.23 -4.80 -4.63
CA LYS A 199 -23.59 -4.86 -6.05
C LYS A 199 -22.75 -3.89 -6.88
N THR A 200 -22.42 -4.27 -8.12
CA THR A 200 -21.78 -3.40 -9.10
C THR A 200 -22.58 -2.12 -9.32
N LYS A 201 -21.91 -0.97 -9.27
CA LYS A 201 -22.51 0.37 -9.45
C LYS A 201 -21.76 1.13 -10.53
N ASP A 202 -22.24 2.33 -10.85
CA ASP A 202 -21.54 3.24 -11.77
C ASP A 202 -20.12 3.61 -11.33
N LEU A 203 -19.85 3.59 -10.03
CA LEU A 203 -18.49 3.83 -9.51
C LEU A 203 -17.56 2.64 -9.75
N THR A 204 -18.09 1.41 -9.68
CA THR A 204 -17.32 0.18 -9.92
C THR A 204 -16.77 0.14 -11.34
N LYS A 205 -17.54 0.66 -12.32
CA LYS A 205 -17.16 0.73 -13.74
C LYS A 205 -16.04 1.72 -14.05
N VAL A 206 -15.66 2.55 -13.09
CA VAL A 206 -14.63 3.58 -13.27
C VAL A 206 -13.49 3.46 -12.27
N ILE A 207 -13.35 2.29 -11.63
CA ILE A 207 -12.17 1.96 -10.83
C ILE A 207 -10.97 2.00 -11.78
N SER A 208 -10.00 2.85 -11.45
CA SER A 208 -8.74 2.90 -12.17
C SER A 208 -7.75 1.90 -11.58
N PRO A 209 -6.76 1.44 -12.38
CA PRO A 209 -5.64 0.67 -11.85
C PRO A 209 -4.94 1.34 -10.67
N TYR A 210 -4.83 2.68 -10.69
CA TYR A 210 -4.22 3.46 -9.62
C TYR A 210 -5.01 3.42 -8.31
N ASP A 211 -6.35 3.28 -8.35
CA ASP A 211 -7.15 3.10 -7.14
C ASP A 211 -6.77 1.79 -6.42
N VAL A 212 -6.51 0.72 -7.19
CA VAL A 212 -6.06 -0.57 -6.65
C VAL A 212 -4.65 -0.47 -6.10
N ILE A 213 -3.71 0.07 -6.89
CA ILE A 213 -2.31 0.21 -6.48
C ILE A 213 -2.17 1.06 -5.22
N ASN A 214 -2.93 2.14 -5.08
CA ASN A 214 -2.91 2.97 -3.88
C ASN A 214 -3.31 2.17 -2.62
N VAL A 215 -4.37 1.35 -2.70
CA VAL A 215 -4.80 0.53 -1.55
C VAL A 215 -3.81 -0.60 -1.26
N GLN A 216 -3.27 -1.24 -2.30
CA GLN A 216 -2.22 -2.27 -2.16
C GLN A 216 -0.94 -1.68 -1.57
N HIS A 217 -0.50 -0.51 -2.03
CA HIS A 217 0.70 0.14 -1.52
C HIS A 217 0.53 0.55 -0.05
N LEU A 218 -0.66 1.03 0.33
CA LEU A 218 -0.99 1.31 1.73
C LEU A 218 -0.90 0.04 2.58
N ALA A 219 -1.53 -1.06 2.14
CA ALA A 219 -1.48 -2.34 2.85
C ALA A 219 -0.04 -2.86 2.99
N ARG A 220 0.75 -2.77 1.90
CA ARG A 220 2.18 -3.14 1.88
C ARG A 220 2.97 -2.32 2.90
N ARG A 221 2.81 -0.99 2.90
CA ARG A 221 3.48 -0.11 3.86
C ARG A 221 3.17 -0.52 5.30
N LEU A 222 1.89 -0.66 5.63
CA LEU A 222 1.46 -1.01 6.99
C LEU A 222 1.98 -2.40 7.42
N LEU A 223 1.92 -3.41 6.54
CA LEU A 223 2.46 -4.74 6.80
C LEU A 223 3.96 -4.68 7.09
N LEU A 224 4.72 -4.07 6.18
CA LEU A 224 6.17 -4.00 6.29
C LEU A 224 6.61 -3.16 7.48
N GLU A 225 5.92 -2.08 7.80
CA GLU A 225 6.28 -1.19 8.90
C GLU A 225 6.06 -1.88 10.26
N ILE A 226 4.94 -2.59 10.43
CA ILE A 226 4.68 -3.40 11.63
C ILE A 226 5.71 -4.53 11.78
N LEU A 227 6.10 -5.14 10.66
CA LEU A 227 7.13 -6.16 10.64
C LEU A 227 8.55 -5.55 10.71
N GLY A 228 8.70 -4.22 10.70
CA GLY A 228 9.99 -3.54 10.81
C GLY A 228 10.87 -3.59 9.55
N PHE A 229 10.28 -3.89 8.39
CA PHE A 229 10.96 -3.99 7.09
C PHE A 229 10.69 -2.82 6.13
N TRP A 230 9.82 -1.86 6.49
CA TRP A 230 9.49 -0.71 5.62
C TRP A 230 10.72 0.13 5.23
N LYS A 231 11.53 0.51 6.22
CA LYS A 231 12.70 1.38 6.02
C LYS A 231 13.90 0.68 5.38
N PHE A 232 13.90 -0.65 5.32
CA PHE A 232 14.94 -1.40 4.61
C PHE A 232 14.78 -1.26 3.09
N LEU A 233 13.57 -0.95 2.62
CA LEU A 233 13.23 -0.79 1.20
C LEU A 233 13.23 0.67 0.75
N SER A 234 13.43 1.63 1.66
CA SER A 234 13.44 3.07 1.36
C SER A 234 14.86 3.66 1.38
N LYS A 235 15.89 2.82 1.50
CA LYS A 235 17.31 3.20 1.58
C LYS A 235 18.10 2.82 0.32
N GLU A 236 17.41 2.42 -0.74
CA GLU A 236 18.01 2.25 -2.08
C GLU A 236 17.85 3.55 -2.89
#